data_AF-A0A8I6RPM7-F1
#
_entry.id   AF-A0A8I6RPM7-F1
#
_cell.length_a   1.000
_cell.length_b   1.000
_cell.length_c   1.000
_cell.angle_alpha   90.00
_cell.angle_beta   90.00
_cell.angle_gamma   90.00
#
_symmetry.space_group_name_H-M   'P 1'
#
loop_
_entity.id
_entity.type
_entity.pdbx_description
1 polymer ?
#
loop_
_entity_poly.entity_id
_entity_poly.type
_entity_poly.pdbx_seq_one_letter_code
_entity_poly.pdbx_strand_id
1 'polypeptide(L)'
;MDNAVTLKEKGNAALQSGQFEEAIDFYTEAIKLDDKNHVLYSNRSAAYAKAGMYAKALDDAEETVKLKPDWGKGYSRKGSALAFLGRSKEAIDAYKEGIKRDPNNKQLQEGLEEVMNSAVPPERGVPPMNNPFSSADIYTKLRADPRTRDFLNDPSYLKLLEQVRKNPQDFSLLLSDKRLVTTMSVLLGIDLNMGNEPMDVNPPQQSPPKPEPPKPEPNPDDDLSPEQKAAKVEKELGNEAYKKKEFEKALEHYNKAREIIPTDITFYNNIAAVYFEQKEYDKCIKECEKGIEIGRENRADFKLIAKAFTRIGNAYKKMENWAKAKTHYEKAMSEHRTPEVKALLSDAEKKLKEAEKRAYIDPVKAEEAKEQGNQLFKDGNYAEAIKFYTEAIKRNPDDSRYYSNRAACYTKLAAFDLGLKDCESCLTLDPKFIKGWIRKGKILQGMGQHSKAISAYQKALDIDPVNSEALQGYKQCSIALCSNPEEVRKSAMLDPEIQQILGDPAMRLILEQMQNDPQAVKDHLKNPDIAAKMQKLLESGLIAIH
;
A
#
# COMPACT_ATOMS: atom_id res chain seq x y z
N MET A 1 22.77 -35.15 4.80
CA MET A 1 21.44 -35.02 4.18
C MET A 1 20.34 -35.07 5.23
N ASP A 2 20.41 -35.97 6.23
CA ASP A 2 19.38 -36.08 7.28
C ASP A 2 19.08 -34.78 8.03
N ASN A 3 20.09 -33.96 8.34
CA ASN A 3 19.87 -32.73 9.10
C ASN A 3 19.10 -31.64 8.34
N ALA A 4 19.26 -31.55 7.00
CA ALA A 4 18.54 -30.58 6.18
C ALA A 4 17.06 -30.94 6.03
N VAL A 5 16.74 -32.23 5.99
CA VAL A 5 15.36 -32.74 5.94
C VAL A 5 14.65 -32.47 7.27
N THR A 6 15.32 -32.73 8.40
CA THR A 6 14.77 -32.43 9.74
C THR A 6 14.52 -30.92 9.92
N LEU A 7 15.45 -30.07 9.48
CA LEU A 7 15.25 -28.62 9.53
C LEU A 7 14.11 -28.14 8.63
N LYS A 8 13.98 -28.70 7.42
CA LYS A 8 12.83 -28.45 6.55
C LYS A 8 11.51 -28.84 7.23
N GLU A 9 11.44 -29.98 7.91
CA GLU A 9 10.24 -30.43 8.62
C GLU A 9 9.90 -29.52 9.80
N LYS A 10 10.90 -29.08 10.58
CA LYS A 10 10.72 -28.07 11.62
C LYS A 10 10.23 -26.74 11.04
N GLY A 11 10.81 -26.29 9.93
CA GLY A 11 10.37 -25.11 9.21
C GLY A 11 8.91 -25.23 8.74
N ASN A 12 8.52 -26.40 8.21
CA ASN A 12 7.14 -26.67 7.82
C ASN A 12 6.18 -26.64 9.02
N ALA A 13 6.57 -27.23 10.16
CA ALA A 13 5.75 -27.24 11.38
C ALA A 13 5.59 -25.82 11.97
N ALA A 14 6.67 -25.03 11.99
CA ALA A 14 6.63 -23.63 12.42
C ALA A 14 5.75 -22.79 11.48
N LEU A 15 5.86 -23.01 10.16
CA LEU A 15 5.04 -22.32 9.15
C LEU A 15 3.54 -22.64 9.33
N GLN A 16 3.19 -23.91 9.58
CA GLN A 16 1.82 -24.34 9.89
C GLN A 16 1.29 -23.75 11.20
N SER A 17 2.17 -23.59 12.19
CA SER A 17 1.84 -22.99 13.49
C SER A 17 1.78 -21.46 13.45
N GLY A 18 1.96 -20.84 12.27
CA GLY A 18 1.95 -19.38 12.10
C GLY A 18 3.22 -18.67 12.60
N GLN A 19 4.26 -19.43 12.97
CA GLN A 19 5.55 -18.91 13.44
C GLN A 19 6.46 -18.64 12.23
N PHE A 20 6.16 -17.58 11.49
CA PHE A 20 6.82 -17.33 10.20
C PHE A 20 8.31 -17.03 10.31
N GLU A 21 8.76 -16.31 11.33
CA GLU A 21 10.18 -15.98 11.54
C GLU A 21 11.00 -17.24 11.85
N GLU A 22 10.48 -18.10 12.74
CA GLU A 22 11.11 -19.38 13.08
C GLU A 22 11.14 -20.34 11.88
N ALA A 23 10.08 -20.35 11.06
CA ALA A 23 10.07 -21.09 9.81
C ALA A 23 11.17 -20.61 8.84
N ILE A 24 11.33 -19.28 8.70
CA ILE A 24 12.38 -18.68 7.87
C ILE A 24 13.77 -19.08 8.37
N ASP A 25 13.99 -19.08 9.68
CA ASP A 25 15.27 -19.47 10.28
C ASP A 25 15.59 -20.94 9.99
N PHE A 26 14.64 -21.85 10.23
CA PHE A 26 14.83 -23.27 9.92
C PHE A 26 15.08 -23.54 8.45
N TYR A 27 14.36 -22.88 7.52
CA TYR A 27 14.65 -23.01 6.10
C TYR A 27 16.00 -22.40 5.72
N THR A 28 16.40 -21.32 6.36
CA THR A 28 17.71 -20.69 6.12
C THR A 28 18.85 -21.61 6.57
N GLU A 29 18.70 -22.28 7.70
CA GLU A 29 19.64 -23.31 8.14
C GLU A 29 19.63 -24.53 7.20
N ALA A 30 18.45 -24.97 6.76
CA ALA A 30 18.34 -26.06 5.80
C ALA A 30 19.04 -25.73 4.47
N ILE A 31 18.88 -24.50 3.97
CA ILE A 31 19.51 -24.03 2.71
C ILE A 31 21.04 -23.97 2.85
N LYS A 32 21.58 -23.62 4.01
CA LYS A 32 23.04 -23.68 4.24
C LYS A 32 23.59 -25.10 4.10
N LEU A 33 22.77 -26.11 4.37
CA LEU A 33 23.15 -27.52 4.27
C LEU A 33 22.85 -28.13 2.89
N ASP A 34 21.86 -27.59 2.17
CA ASP A 34 21.43 -28.06 0.85
C ASP A 34 20.94 -26.87 -0.01
N ASP A 35 21.89 -26.14 -0.59
CA ASP A 35 21.66 -24.91 -1.34
C ASP A 35 21.12 -25.13 -2.76
N LYS A 36 21.05 -26.38 -3.22
CA LYS A 36 20.52 -26.76 -4.54
C LYS A 36 19.06 -27.21 -4.50
N ASN A 37 18.46 -27.23 -3.32
CA ASN A 37 17.11 -27.72 -3.12
C ASN A 37 16.07 -26.61 -3.31
N HIS A 38 15.54 -26.53 -4.54
CA HIS A 38 14.47 -25.61 -4.94
C HIS A 38 13.24 -25.62 -4.00
N VAL A 39 12.95 -26.73 -3.32
CA VAL A 39 11.83 -26.82 -2.37
C VAL A 39 12.06 -25.96 -1.13
N LEU A 40 13.32 -25.87 -0.65
CA LEU A 40 13.63 -25.05 0.53
C LEU A 40 13.45 -23.56 0.24
N TYR A 41 13.89 -23.10 -0.92
CA TYR A 41 13.66 -21.72 -1.37
C TYR A 41 12.18 -21.44 -1.59
N SER A 42 11.42 -22.38 -2.17
CA SER A 42 9.96 -22.22 -2.35
C SER A 42 9.22 -22.12 -1.03
N ASN A 43 9.60 -22.93 -0.04
CA ASN A 43 8.98 -22.90 1.30
C ASN A 43 9.38 -21.64 2.08
N ARG A 44 10.63 -21.20 1.98
CA ARG A 44 11.07 -19.94 2.58
C ARG A 44 10.44 -18.72 1.91
N SER A 45 10.26 -18.75 0.59
CA SER A 45 9.48 -17.75 -0.16
C SER A 45 8.05 -17.64 0.37
N ALA A 46 7.39 -18.78 0.60
CA ALA A 46 6.05 -18.80 1.19
C ALA A 46 6.03 -18.21 2.62
N ALA A 47 7.03 -18.55 3.44
CA ALA A 47 7.18 -18.01 4.79
C ALA A 47 7.41 -16.49 4.79
N TYR A 48 8.28 -15.99 3.89
CA TYR A 48 8.48 -14.55 3.69
C TYR A 48 7.21 -13.84 3.23
N ALA A 49 6.44 -14.44 2.31
CA ALA A 49 5.17 -13.87 1.86
C ALA A 49 4.14 -13.78 3.00
N LYS A 50 4.01 -14.84 3.81
CA LYS A 50 3.15 -14.83 5.01
C LYS A 50 3.63 -13.84 6.09
N ALA A 51 4.93 -13.59 6.18
CA ALA A 51 5.52 -12.56 7.03
C ALA A 51 5.42 -11.13 6.44
N GLY A 52 4.84 -10.94 5.25
CA GLY A 52 4.73 -9.64 4.57
C GLY A 52 6.05 -9.12 3.99
N MET A 53 7.08 -9.95 3.89
CA MET A 53 8.40 -9.62 3.32
C MET A 53 8.46 -9.96 1.83
N TYR A 54 7.61 -9.32 1.03
CA TYR A 54 7.38 -9.73 -0.37
C TYR A 54 8.60 -9.59 -1.29
N ALA A 55 9.52 -8.65 -1.02
CA ALA A 55 10.76 -8.53 -1.79
C ALA A 55 11.67 -9.77 -1.59
N LYS A 56 11.84 -10.23 -0.35
CA LYS A 56 12.61 -11.46 -0.06
C LYS A 56 11.90 -12.71 -0.56
N ALA A 57 10.56 -12.72 -0.51
CA ALA A 57 9.77 -13.80 -1.09
C ALA A 57 10.00 -13.91 -2.60
N LEU A 58 10.12 -12.76 -3.29
CA LEU A 58 10.44 -12.71 -4.71
C LEU A 58 11.86 -13.25 -4.97
N ASP A 59 12.86 -12.82 -4.22
CA ASP A 59 14.25 -13.29 -4.38
C ASP A 59 14.32 -14.83 -4.30
N ASP A 60 13.69 -15.43 -3.28
CA ASP A 60 13.64 -16.90 -3.10
C ASP A 60 12.80 -17.61 -4.18
N ALA A 61 11.75 -16.97 -4.68
CA ALA A 61 10.96 -17.51 -5.78
C ALA A 61 11.77 -17.51 -7.10
N GLU A 62 12.59 -16.48 -7.34
CA GLU A 62 13.49 -16.44 -8.49
C GLU A 62 14.59 -17.50 -8.40
N GLU A 63 15.17 -17.72 -7.22
CA GLU A 63 16.15 -18.79 -7.03
C GLU A 63 15.50 -20.17 -7.19
N THR A 64 14.24 -20.35 -6.75
CA THR A 64 13.45 -21.57 -6.98
C THR A 64 13.30 -21.85 -8.48
N VAL A 65 12.90 -20.86 -9.27
CA VAL A 65 12.73 -20.98 -10.73
C VAL A 65 14.07 -21.23 -11.42
N LYS A 66 15.15 -20.61 -10.95
CA LYS A 66 16.51 -20.83 -11.47
C LYS A 66 17.02 -22.24 -11.20
N LEU A 67 16.79 -22.77 -10.00
CA LEU A 67 17.17 -24.14 -9.63
C LEU A 67 16.30 -25.20 -10.31
N LYS A 68 15.01 -24.90 -10.53
CA LYS A 68 14.08 -25.81 -11.20
C LYS A 68 13.10 -25.08 -12.15
N PRO A 69 13.50 -24.82 -13.41
CA PRO A 69 12.71 -24.02 -14.36
C PRO A 69 11.43 -24.67 -14.90
N ASP A 70 11.26 -25.98 -14.71
CA ASP A 70 10.11 -26.78 -15.13
C ASP A 70 9.04 -26.94 -14.03
N TRP A 71 9.29 -26.41 -12.84
CA TRP A 71 8.38 -26.58 -11.71
C TRP A 71 7.42 -25.40 -11.57
N GLY A 72 6.15 -25.63 -11.92
CA GLY A 72 5.09 -24.62 -11.92
C GLY A 72 4.96 -23.86 -10.60
N LYS A 73 5.17 -24.52 -9.45
CA LYS A 73 5.08 -23.87 -8.12
C LYS A 73 6.08 -22.72 -7.93
N GLY A 74 7.27 -22.79 -8.53
CA GLY A 74 8.23 -21.69 -8.48
C GLY A 74 7.67 -20.41 -9.11
N TYR A 75 7.02 -20.56 -10.26
CA TYR A 75 6.34 -19.45 -10.95
C TYR A 75 5.11 -18.97 -10.18
N SER A 76 4.37 -19.86 -9.50
CA SER A 76 3.26 -19.45 -8.63
C SER A 76 3.75 -18.57 -7.48
N ARG A 77 4.85 -18.95 -6.81
CA ARG A 77 5.47 -18.14 -5.74
C ARG A 77 5.95 -16.79 -6.28
N LYS A 78 6.58 -16.78 -7.47
CA LYS A 78 7.05 -15.55 -8.13
C LYS A 78 5.91 -14.60 -8.47
N GLY A 79 4.86 -15.12 -9.10
CA GLY A 79 3.67 -14.35 -9.48
C GLY A 79 2.95 -13.77 -8.25
N SER A 80 2.79 -14.56 -7.19
CA SER A 80 2.19 -14.11 -5.93
C SER A 80 3.01 -12.99 -5.28
N ALA A 81 4.33 -13.16 -5.16
CA ALA A 81 5.21 -12.14 -4.56
C ALA A 81 5.17 -10.81 -5.36
N LEU A 82 5.18 -10.88 -6.69
CA LEU A 82 5.06 -9.69 -7.56
C LEU A 82 3.69 -9.01 -7.43
N ALA A 83 2.61 -9.78 -7.29
CA ALA A 83 1.27 -9.25 -7.08
C ALA A 83 1.17 -8.47 -5.76
N PHE A 84 1.69 -9.04 -4.66
CA PHE A 84 1.73 -8.34 -3.36
C PHE A 84 2.67 -7.11 -3.35
N LEU A 85 3.64 -7.04 -4.25
CA LEU A 85 4.47 -5.85 -4.47
C LEU A 85 3.80 -4.78 -5.36
N GLY A 86 2.58 -5.03 -5.87
CA GLY A 86 1.88 -4.14 -6.80
C GLY A 86 2.45 -4.16 -8.22
N ARG A 87 3.31 -5.13 -8.55
CA ARG A 87 3.95 -5.28 -9.87
C ARG A 87 3.10 -6.18 -10.77
N SER A 88 1.84 -5.81 -11.00
CA SER A 88 0.83 -6.68 -11.62
C SER A 88 1.18 -7.16 -13.04
N LYS A 89 1.83 -6.32 -13.85
CA LYS A 89 2.29 -6.74 -15.20
C LYS A 89 3.31 -7.88 -15.13
N GLU A 90 4.29 -7.75 -14.25
CA GLU A 90 5.34 -8.75 -14.06
C GLU A 90 4.80 -10.02 -13.41
N ALA A 91 3.80 -9.90 -12.53
CA ALA A 91 3.08 -11.04 -11.97
C ALA A 91 2.34 -11.84 -13.07
N ILE A 92 1.63 -11.16 -13.96
CA ILE A 92 0.95 -11.77 -15.13
C ILE A 92 1.96 -12.52 -16.01
N ASP A 93 3.11 -11.91 -16.29
CA ASP A 93 4.15 -12.52 -17.11
C ASP A 93 4.74 -13.76 -16.43
N ALA A 94 5.01 -13.69 -15.11
CA ALA A 94 5.49 -14.84 -14.34
C ALA A 94 4.51 -16.02 -14.36
N TYR A 95 3.21 -15.76 -14.19
CA TYR A 95 2.17 -16.79 -14.28
C TYR A 95 2.07 -17.39 -15.69
N LYS A 96 2.10 -16.56 -16.74
CA LYS A 96 2.08 -17.03 -18.14
C LYS A 96 3.29 -17.91 -18.47
N GLU A 97 4.49 -17.52 -18.03
CA GLU A 97 5.68 -18.35 -18.19
C GLU A 97 5.56 -19.67 -17.43
N GLY A 98 5.00 -19.67 -16.23
CA GLY A 98 4.67 -20.89 -15.50
C GLY A 98 3.71 -21.81 -16.27
N ILE A 99 2.63 -21.26 -16.82
CA ILE A 99 1.61 -22.02 -17.58
C ILE A 99 2.23 -22.60 -18.87
N LYS A 100 3.16 -21.91 -19.52
CA LYS A 100 3.89 -22.46 -20.67
C LYS A 100 4.67 -23.73 -20.31
N ARG A 101 5.19 -23.82 -19.08
CA ARG A 101 5.98 -24.95 -18.58
C ARG A 101 5.12 -26.06 -17.99
N ASP A 102 4.01 -25.69 -17.34
CA ASP A 102 3.06 -26.61 -16.71
C ASP A 102 1.62 -26.19 -17.05
N PRO A 103 1.11 -26.52 -18.26
CA PRO A 103 -0.17 -26.01 -18.77
C PRO A 103 -1.40 -26.46 -17.97
N ASN A 104 -1.29 -27.57 -17.24
CA ASN A 104 -2.39 -28.16 -16.49
C ASN A 104 -2.40 -27.73 -15.01
N ASN A 105 -1.49 -26.81 -14.63
CA ASN A 105 -1.39 -26.33 -13.27
C ASN A 105 -2.50 -25.33 -12.93
N LYS A 106 -3.52 -25.82 -12.22
CA LYS A 106 -4.65 -24.99 -11.79
C LYS A 106 -4.24 -23.76 -10.97
N GLN A 107 -3.25 -23.90 -10.08
CA GLN A 107 -2.77 -22.79 -9.24
C GLN A 107 -2.22 -21.63 -10.09
N LEU A 108 -1.54 -21.93 -11.19
CA LEU A 108 -1.02 -20.91 -12.09
C LEU A 108 -2.13 -20.23 -12.90
N GLN A 109 -3.16 -20.99 -13.31
CA GLN A 109 -4.33 -20.47 -14.01
C GLN A 109 -5.18 -19.56 -13.10
N GLU A 110 -5.46 -20.01 -11.88
CA GLU A 110 -6.20 -19.26 -10.87
C GLU A 110 -5.45 -17.98 -10.45
N GLY A 111 -4.14 -18.08 -10.20
CA GLY A 111 -3.31 -16.93 -9.86
C GLY A 111 -3.21 -15.90 -11.00
N LEU A 112 -3.19 -16.35 -12.26
CA LEU A 112 -3.26 -15.45 -13.42
C LEU A 112 -4.59 -14.71 -13.48
N GLU A 113 -5.69 -15.42 -13.28
CA GLU A 113 -7.04 -14.86 -13.31
C GLU A 113 -7.25 -13.84 -12.18
N GLU A 114 -6.79 -14.13 -10.96
CA GLU A 114 -6.85 -13.21 -9.81
C GLU A 114 -6.08 -11.90 -10.07
N VAL A 115 -4.86 -11.99 -10.62
CA VAL A 115 -4.07 -10.79 -10.94
C VAL A 115 -4.66 -10.02 -12.12
N MET A 116 -5.22 -10.71 -13.13
CA MET A 116 -5.91 -10.04 -14.23
C MET A 116 -7.16 -9.30 -13.75
N ASN A 117 -7.98 -9.92 -12.92
CA ASN A 117 -9.21 -9.33 -12.37
C ASN A 117 -8.91 -8.13 -11.46
N SER A 118 -7.81 -8.15 -10.70
CA SER A 118 -7.38 -7.03 -9.86
C SER A 118 -6.66 -5.91 -10.64
N ALA A 119 -6.20 -6.17 -11.87
CA ALA A 119 -5.48 -5.21 -12.70
C ALA A 119 -6.37 -4.40 -13.67
N VAL A 120 -7.68 -4.68 -13.77
CA VAL A 120 -8.63 -3.91 -14.59
C VAL A 120 -9.20 -2.73 -13.79
N PRO A 121 -9.02 -1.47 -14.23
CA PRO A 121 -9.71 -0.32 -13.63
C PRO A 121 -11.22 -0.44 -13.84
N PRO A 122 -12.07 0.05 -12.93
CA PRO A 122 -13.52 -0.04 -13.06
C PRO A 122 -14.02 0.97 -14.11
N GLU A 123 -13.88 0.66 -15.40
CA GLU A 123 -14.60 1.34 -16.47
C GLU A 123 -15.10 0.35 -17.53
N ARG A 124 -16.43 0.36 -17.70
CA ARG A 124 -17.23 -0.17 -18.82
C ARG A 124 -17.19 -1.69 -19.11
N GLY A 125 -18.31 -2.32 -18.76
CA GLY A 125 -18.83 -3.50 -19.46
C GLY A 125 -18.71 -4.78 -18.67
N VAL A 126 -19.79 -5.16 -17.98
CA VAL A 126 -19.96 -6.50 -17.40
C VAL A 126 -19.87 -7.52 -18.54
N PRO A 127 -18.88 -8.44 -18.58
CA PRO A 127 -18.99 -9.61 -19.43
C PRO A 127 -20.12 -10.47 -18.86
N PRO A 128 -20.96 -11.12 -19.67
CA PRO A 128 -22.11 -11.85 -19.17
C PRO A 128 -21.64 -13.04 -18.33
N MET A 129 -21.65 -12.88 -17.01
CA MET A 129 -21.44 -13.97 -16.06
C MET A 129 -22.68 -14.86 -16.15
N ASN A 130 -22.52 -16.07 -16.67
CA ASN A 130 -23.58 -17.06 -16.73
C ASN A 130 -24.09 -17.32 -15.29
N ASN A 131 -25.38 -17.08 -15.04
CA ASN A 131 -25.98 -17.24 -13.71
C ASN A 131 -25.78 -18.70 -13.22
N PRO A 132 -24.96 -18.96 -12.18
CA PRO A 132 -24.62 -20.33 -11.77
C PRO A 132 -25.81 -21.11 -11.22
N PHE A 133 -26.86 -20.41 -10.76
CA PHE A 133 -28.10 -21.01 -10.27
C PHE A 133 -29.10 -21.35 -11.39
N SER A 134 -28.84 -20.91 -12.62
CA SER A 134 -29.75 -21.15 -13.76
C SER A 134 -29.51 -22.49 -14.46
N SER A 135 -28.45 -23.22 -14.11
CA SER A 135 -28.11 -24.49 -14.74
C SER A 135 -29.18 -25.58 -14.49
N ALA A 136 -29.55 -26.31 -15.54
CA ALA A 136 -30.54 -27.40 -15.46
C ALA A 136 -30.09 -28.55 -14.53
N ASP A 137 -28.77 -28.71 -14.35
CA ASP A 137 -28.15 -29.79 -13.58
C ASP A 137 -27.85 -29.42 -12.11
N ILE A 138 -28.37 -28.28 -11.61
CA ILE A 138 -28.10 -27.77 -10.26
C ILE A 138 -28.35 -28.82 -9.17
N TYR A 139 -29.47 -29.53 -9.23
CA TYR A 139 -29.82 -30.54 -8.22
C TYR A 139 -28.91 -31.77 -8.28
N THR A 140 -28.42 -32.13 -9.47
CA THR A 140 -27.49 -33.25 -9.66
C THR A 140 -26.14 -32.93 -9.06
N LYS A 141 -25.63 -31.70 -9.30
CA LYS A 141 -24.36 -31.23 -8.72
C LYS A 141 -24.43 -31.11 -7.21
N LEU A 142 -25.52 -30.57 -6.67
CA LEU A 142 -25.67 -30.41 -5.22
C LEU A 142 -25.88 -31.74 -4.47
N ARG A 143 -26.47 -32.76 -5.12
CA ARG A 143 -26.55 -34.12 -4.55
C ARG A 143 -25.22 -34.86 -4.57
N ALA A 144 -24.36 -34.55 -5.53
CA ALA A 144 -23.05 -35.20 -5.67
C ALA A 144 -22.02 -34.68 -4.65
N ASP A 145 -22.13 -33.43 -4.19
CA ASP A 145 -21.21 -32.86 -3.20
C ASP A 145 -21.67 -33.15 -1.75
N PRO A 146 -20.81 -33.76 -0.91
CA PRO A 146 -21.13 -34.08 0.48
C PRO A 146 -21.55 -32.89 1.35
N ARG A 147 -21.07 -31.67 1.04
CA ARG A 147 -21.36 -30.46 1.81
C ARG A 147 -22.77 -29.93 1.58
N THR A 148 -23.35 -30.19 0.40
CA THR A 148 -24.66 -29.64 0.00
C THR A 148 -25.75 -30.68 -0.09
N ARG A 149 -25.41 -31.98 -0.10
CA ARG A 149 -26.37 -33.08 -0.24
C ARG A 149 -27.44 -33.05 0.84
N ASP A 150 -27.06 -32.76 2.08
CA ASP A 150 -27.99 -32.78 3.22
C ASP A 150 -28.89 -31.53 3.24
N PHE A 151 -28.48 -30.42 2.63
CA PHE A 151 -29.32 -29.23 2.51
C PHE A 151 -30.56 -29.49 1.66
N LEU A 152 -30.47 -30.40 0.69
CA LEU A 152 -31.58 -30.76 -0.19
C LEU A 152 -32.70 -31.50 0.54
N ASN A 153 -32.49 -31.94 1.78
CA ASN A 153 -33.51 -32.54 2.62
C ASN A 153 -34.28 -31.50 3.46
N ASP A 154 -33.86 -30.23 3.46
CA ASP A 154 -34.49 -29.14 4.20
C ASP A 154 -35.48 -28.33 3.33
N PRO A 155 -36.80 -28.34 3.63
CA PRO A 155 -37.80 -27.58 2.89
C PRO A 155 -37.59 -26.05 2.90
N SER A 156 -36.95 -25.50 3.94
CA SER A 156 -36.66 -24.07 4.05
C SER A 156 -35.56 -23.64 3.07
N TYR A 157 -34.53 -24.47 2.94
CA TYR A 157 -33.43 -24.26 2.02
C TYR A 157 -33.88 -24.39 0.56
N LEU A 158 -34.76 -25.36 0.24
CA LEU A 158 -35.31 -25.51 -1.11
C LEU A 158 -36.11 -24.28 -1.55
N LYS A 159 -36.85 -23.64 -0.64
CA LYS A 159 -37.55 -22.37 -0.91
C LYS A 159 -36.58 -21.21 -1.18
N LEU A 160 -35.51 -21.10 -0.38
CA LEU A 160 -34.44 -20.11 -0.58
C LEU A 160 -33.72 -20.29 -1.92
N LEU A 161 -33.41 -21.54 -2.29
CA LEU A 161 -32.76 -21.86 -3.56
C LEU A 161 -33.65 -21.47 -4.75
N GLU A 162 -34.95 -21.74 -4.70
CA GLU A 162 -35.92 -21.29 -5.72
C GLU A 162 -36.04 -19.76 -5.81
N GLN A 163 -35.99 -19.05 -4.69
CA GLN A 163 -36.01 -17.58 -4.67
C GLN A 163 -34.77 -16.99 -5.37
N VAL A 164 -33.58 -17.51 -5.08
CA VAL A 164 -32.33 -17.09 -5.72
C VAL A 164 -32.33 -17.43 -7.21
N ARG A 165 -32.92 -18.56 -7.61
CA ARG A 165 -33.09 -18.92 -9.04
C ARG A 165 -33.99 -17.94 -9.79
N LYS A 166 -35.06 -17.46 -9.15
CA LYS A 166 -36.00 -16.49 -9.75
C LYS A 166 -35.45 -15.07 -9.76
N ASN A 167 -34.61 -14.70 -8.79
CA ASN A 167 -34.10 -13.33 -8.67
C ASN A 167 -32.57 -13.30 -8.39
N PRO A 168 -31.73 -13.66 -9.37
CA PRO A 168 -30.28 -13.86 -9.19
C PRO A 168 -29.47 -12.57 -9.00
N GLN A 169 -30.10 -11.40 -9.12
CA GLN A 169 -29.43 -10.10 -8.93
C GLN A 169 -29.43 -9.64 -7.46
N ASP A 170 -30.15 -10.33 -6.57
CA ASP A 170 -30.18 -9.99 -5.14
C ASP A 170 -29.03 -10.68 -4.38
N PHE A 171 -27.82 -10.13 -4.56
CA PHE A 171 -26.59 -10.60 -3.90
C PHE A 171 -26.64 -10.48 -2.37
N SER A 172 -27.51 -9.62 -1.83
CA SER A 172 -27.65 -9.45 -0.38
C SER A 172 -28.28 -10.70 0.28
N LEU A 173 -29.19 -11.37 -0.41
CA LEU A 173 -29.81 -12.61 0.06
C LEU A 173 -28.82 -13.78 0.08
N LEU A 174 -27.94 -13.84 -0.94
CA LEU A 174 -26.92 -14.87 -1.13
C LEU A 174 -25.85 -14.91 -0.03
N LEU A 175 -25.54 -13.75 0.57
CA LEU A 175 -24.55 -13.62 1.65
C LEU A 175 -25.16 -13.75 3.06
N SER A 176 -26.49 -13.81 3.16
CA SER A 176 -27.21 -13.85 4.44
C SER A 176 -27.31 -15.25 5.06
N ASP A 177 -27.28 -16.31 4.24
CA ASP A 177 -27.35 -17.71 4.69
C ASP A 177 -26.07 -18.45 4.29
N LYS A 178 -25.35 -18.98 5.29
CA LYS A 178 -24.11 -19.75 5.10
C LYS A 178 -24.30 -20.95 4.16
N ARG A 179 -25.50 -21.52 4.09
CA ARG A 179 -25.83 -22.62 3.19
C ARG A 179 -25.78 -22.18 1.73
N LEU A 180 -26.27 -20.98 1.41
CA LEU A 180 -26.23 -20.45 0.03
C LEU A 180 -24.81 -20.11 -0.43
N VAL A 181 -23.95 -19.63 0.47
CA VAL A 181 -22.52 -19.42 0.19
C VAL A 181 -21.81 -20.74 -0.12
N THR A 182 -22.13 -21.79 0.63
CA THR A 182 -21.61 -23.14 0.38
C THR A 182 -22.13 -23.69 -0.96
N THR A 183 -23.41 -23.49 -1.27
CA THR A 183 -24.03 -23.86 -2.56
C THR A 183 -23.39 -23.12 -3.73
N MET A 184 -23.11 -21.82 -3.59
CA MET A 184 -22.38 -21.04 -4.59
C MET A 184 -20.98 -21.62 -4.81
N SER A 185 -20.29 -21.96 -3.73
CA SER A 185 -18.94 -22.55 -3.78
C SER A 185 -18.93 -23.87 -4.56
N VAL A 186 -19.93 -24.72 -4.34
CA VAL A 186 -20.08 -25.99 -5.08
C VAL A 186 -20.46 -25.76 -6.55
N LEU A 187 -21.32 -24.79 -6.86
CA LEU A 187 -21.77 -24.54 -8.23
C LEU A 187 -20.71 -23.86 -9.10
N LEU A 188 -19.92 -22.97 -8.52
CA LEU A 188 -18.79 -22.33 -9.19
C LEU A 188 -17.53 -23.19 -9.16
N GLY A 189 -17.49 -24.22 -8.32
CA GLY A 189 -16.29 -25.06 -8.12
C GLY A 189 -15.14 -24.30 -7.46
N ILE A 190 -15.44 -23.18 -6.77
CA ILE A 190 -14.48 -22.30 -6.09
C ILE A 190 -14.76 -22.41 -4.59
N ASP A 191 -13.74 -22.75 -3.80
CA ASP A 191 -13.90 -22.79 -2.34
C ASP A 191 -13.77 -21.37 -1.78
N LEU A 192 -14.91 -20.74 -1.48
CA LEU A 192 -14.95 -19.36 -0.95
C LEU A 192 -14.52 -19.27 0.53
N ASN A 193 -14.22 -20.41 1.17
CA ASN A 193 -13.53 -20.45 2.46
C ASN A 193 -12.01 -20.37 2.23
N MET A 194 -11.48 -19.16 2.19
CA MET A 194 -10.03 -18.90 2.14
C MET A 194 -9.35 -19.35 3.43
N GLY A 195 -8.89 -20.60 3.46
CA GLY A 195 -8.15 -21.15 4.59
C GLY A 195 -7.86 -22.64 4.45
N ASN A 196 -6.98 -23.02 3.52
CA ASN A 196 -5.99 -24.10 3.64
C ASN A 196 -5.44 -24.47 2.26
N GLU A 197 -4.21 -24.08 1.96
CA GLU A 197 -3.46 -24.70 0.86
C GLU A 197 -2.80 -26.01 1.35
N PRO A 198 -2.96 -27.13 0.65
CA PRO A 198 -2.30 -28.39 1.00
C PRO A 198 -0.83 -28.44 0.53
N MET A 199 0.01 -29.06 1.36
CA MET A 199 1.46 -29.23 1.19
C MET A 199 1.83 -30.44 0.32
N ASP A 200 2.95 -30.38 -0.40
CA ASP A 200 3.55 -31.56 -1.07
C ASP A 200 4.50 -32.32 -0.15
N VAL A 201 4.36 -33.64 -0.14
CA VAL A 201 5.36 -34.62 0.29
C VAL A 201 5.53 -35.67 -0.83
N ASN A 202 6.72 -36.27 -0.93
CA ASN A 202 7.09 -37.28 -1.96
C ASN A 202 6.44 -38.68 -1.69
N PRO A 203 6.40 -39.60 -2.70
CA PRO A 203 5.41 -40.69 -2.86
C PRO A 203 5.64 -41.95 -1.96
N PRO A 204 4.70 -42.93 -1.92
CA PRO A 204 4.25 -43.55 -0.68
C PRO A 204 5.16 -44.66 -0.16
N GLN A 205 5.52 -44.57 1.13
CA GLN A 205 5.77 -45.76 1.94
C GLN A 205 4.51 -46.11 2.72
N GLN A 206 4.28 -47.43 2.79
CA GLN A 206 3.08 -48.10 3.26
C GLN A 206 2.47 -47.49 4.52
N SER A 207 1.15 -47.31 4.49
CA SER A 207 0.32 -46.90 5.61
C SER A 207 0.55 -47.80 6.83
N PRO A 208 0.95 -47.25 8.00
CA PRO A 208 0.68 -47.89 9.28
C PRO A 208 -0.84 -47.84 9.53
N PRO A 209 -1.40 -48.82 10.26
CA PRO A 209 -2.85 -48.91 10.46
C PRO A 209 -3.41 -47.68 11.18
N LYS A 210 -4.64 -47.31 10.83
CA LYS A 210 -5.41 -46.18 11.38
C LYS A 210 -5.23 -46.04 12.90
N PRO A 211 -4.96 -44.82 13.41
CA PRO A 211 -5.10 -44.56 14.84
C PRO A 211 -6.55 -44.83 15.25
N GLU A 212 -6.72 -45.52 16.36
CA GLU A 212 -7.98 -45.59 17.09
C GLU A 212 -8.53 -44.16 17.31
N PRO A 213 -9.86 -43.97 17.39
CA PRO A 213 -10.45 -42.67 17.62
C PRO A 213 -9.78 -42.00 18.83
N PRO A 214 -9.44 -40.70 18.74
CA PRO A 214 -8.73 -40.01 19.80
C PRO A 214 -9.53 -40.17 21.09
N LYS A 215 -8.87 -40.70 22.13
CA LYS A 215 -9.37 -40.52 23.49
C LYS A 215 -9.59 -39.02 23.69
N PRO A 216 -10.69 -38.60 24.34
CA PRO A 216 -10.93 -37.20 24.62
C PRO A 216 -9.67 -36.61 25.25
N GLU A 217 -9.11 -35.57 24.62
CA GLU A 217 -8.04 -34.79 25.21
C GLU A 217 -8.51 -34.33 26.59
N PRO A 218 -7.70 -34.47 27.65
CA PRO A 218 -8.03 -33.89 28.94
C PRO A 218 -8.23 -32.39 28.75
N ASN A 219 -9.31 -31.87 29.32
CA ASN A 219 -9.60 -30.45 29.26
C ASN A 219 -8.41 -29.70 29.92
N PRO A 220 -7.79 -28.68 29.30
CA PRO A 220 -6.66 -27.96 29.90
C PRO A 220 -6.98 -27.32 31.26
N ASP A 221 -8.27 -27.23 31.60
CA ASP A 221 -8.78 -26.73 32.88
C ASP A 221 -8.73 -27.77 34.03
N ASP A 222 -8.41 -29.04 33.75
CA ASP A 222 -8.34 -30.10 34.78
C ASP A 222 -7.05 -30.05 35.62
N ASP A 223 -5.99 -29.41 35.12
CA ASP A 223 -4.65 -29.32 35.78
C ASP A 223 -4.40 -28.01 36.56
N LEU A 224 -5.35 -27.09 36.62
CA LEU A 224 -5.20 -25.81 37.34
C LEU A 224 -5.36 -25.99 38.86
N SER A 225 -4.46 -25.38 39.64
CA SER A 225 -4.56 -25.36 41.11
C SER A 225 -5.88 -24.69 41.58
N PRO A 226 -6.38 -25.02 42.78
CA PRO A 226 -7.57 -24.36 43.34
C PRO A 226 -7.44 -22.83 43.36
N GLU A 227 -6.24 -22.32 43.66
CA GLU A 227 -5.91 -20.89 43.66
C GLU A 227 -5.95 -20.29 42.26
N GLN A 228 -5.44 -20.99 41.25
CA GLN A 228 -5.51 -20.58 39.84
C GLN A 228 -6.95 -20.54 39.33
N LYS A 229 -7.79 -21.50 39.73
CA LYS A 229 -9.22 -21.51 39.42
C LYS A 229 -9.93 -20.33 40.08
N ALA A 230 -9.66 -20.05 41.36
CA ALA A 230 -10.22 -18.90 42.07
C ALA A 230 -9.82 -17.55 41.44
N ALA A 231 -8.54 -17.37 41.11
CA ALA A 231 -8.05 -16.16 40.46
C ALA A 231 -8.64 -15.96 39.05
N LYS A 232 -8.86 -17.05 38.29
CA LYS A 232 -9.51 -17.02 36.98
C LYS A 232 -10.97 -16.55 37.08
N VAL A 233 -11.72 -17.03 38.08
CA VAL A 233 -13.11 -16.61 38.33
C VAL A 233 -13.16 -15.11 38.66
N GLU A 234 -12.34 -14.63 39.58
CA GLU A 234 -12.28 -13.20 39.93
C GLU A 234 -11.89 -12.34 38.71
N LYS A 235 -10.96 -12.80 37.88
CA LYS A 235 -10.60 -12.14 36.62
C LYS A 235 -11.78 -12.04 35.65
N GLU A 236 -12.56 -13.11 35.51
CA GLU A 236 -13.72 -13.15 34.62
C GLU A 236 -14.83 -12.21 35.11
N LEU A 237 -15.11 -12.18 36.41
CA LEU A 237 -16.01 -11.20 37.04
C LEU A 237 -15.54 -9.76 36.80
N GLY A 238 -14.23 -9.51 36.95
CA GLY A 238 -13.63 -8.21 36.63
C GLY A 238 -13.80 -7.83 35.16
N ASN A 239 -13.62 -8.79 34.24
CA ASN A 239 -13.83 -8.57 32.80
C ASN A 239 -15.29 -8.25 32.46
N GLU A 240 -16.26 -8.89 33.12
CA GLU A 240 -17.67 -8.59 32.95
C GLU A 240 -18.02 -7.18 33.45
N ALA A 241 -17.53 -6.82 34.64
CA ALA A 241 -17.69 -5.48 35.19
C ALA A 241 -17.04 -4.42 34.29
N TYR A 242 -15.85 -4.69 33.75
CA TYR A 242 -15.16 -3.82 32.81
C TYR A 242 -15.96 -3.60 31.52
N LYS A 243 -16.53 -4.67 30.94
CA LYS A 243 -17.41 -4.57 29.75
C LYS A 243 -18.66 -3.72 30.03
N LYS A 244 -19.20 -3.79 31.25
CA LYS A 244 -20.31 -2.96 31.73
C LYS A 244 -19.89 -1.53 32.09
N LYS A 245 -18.61 -1.18 31.99
CA LYS A 245 -18.00 0.09 32.43
C LYS A 245 -18.15 0.35 33.95
N GLU A 246 -18.38 -0.69 34.73
CA GLU A 246 -18.39 -0.64 36.19
C GLU A 246 -16.94 -0.71 36.71
N PHE A 247 -16.18 0.35 36.48
CA PHE A 247 -14.72 0.36 36.67
C PHE A 247 -14.27 0.11 38.11
N GLU A 248 -14.99 0.62 39.10
CA GLU A 248 -14.68 0.41 40.52
C GLU A 248 -14.79 -1.08 40.90
N LYS A 249 -15.90 -1.73 40.52
CA LYS A 249 -16.09 -3.17 40.73
C LYS A 249 -15.08 -4.01 39.94
N ALA A 250 -14.74 -3.59 38.71
CA ALA A 250 -13.71 -4.26 37.93
C ALA A 250 -12.35 -4.23 38.66
N LEU A 251 -11.96 -3.07 39.21
CA LEU A 251 -10.75 -2.94 40.02
C LEU A 251 -10.80 -3.79 41.28
N GLU A 252 -11.92 -3.86 41.99
CA GLU A 252 -12.08 -4.74 43.15
C GLU A 252 -11.79 -6.20 42.80
N HIS A 253 -12.44 -6.73 41.76
CA HIS A 253 -12.26 -8.11 41.31
C HIS A 253 -10.84 -8.39 40.79
N TYR A 254 -10.24 -7.46 40.02
CA TYR A 254 -8.85 -7.62 39.57
C TYR A 254 -7.83 -7.53 40.71
N ASN A 255 -8.06 -6.68 41.72
CA ASN A 255 -7.20 -6.60 42.89
C ASN A 255 -7.30 -7.88 43.74
N LYS A 256 -8.49 -8.45 43.91
CA LYS A 256 -8.67 -9.77 44.55
C LYS A 256 -7.93 -10.87 43.80
N ALA A 257 -8.03 -10.91 42.46
CA ALA A 257 -7.30 -11.88 41.65
C ALA A 257 -5.77 -11.74 41.82
N ARG A 258 -5.27 -10.50 41.90
CA ARG A 258 -3.87 -10.18 42.17
C ARG A 258 -3.43 -10.58 43.58
N GLU A 259 -4.28 -10.49 44.58
CA GLU A 259 -3.95 -10.94 45.95
C GLU A 259 -3.79 -12.47 46.02
N ILE A 260 -4.55 -13.22 45.23
CA ILE A 260 -4.43 -14.68 45.14
C ILE A 260 -3.15 -15.07 44.40
N ILE A 261 -2.87 -14.45 43.24
CA ILE A 261 -1.68 -14.73 42.43
C ILE A 261 -0.99 -13.41 42.05
N PRO A 262 -0.07 -12.90 42.89
CA PRO A 262 0.58 -11.62 42.67
C PRO A 262 1.62 -11.66 41.54
N THR A 263 2.00 -12.85 41.08
CA THR A 263 3.03 -13.10 40.05
C THR A 263 2.50 -13.03 38.61
N ASP A 264 1.18 -12.99 38.41
CA ASP A 264 0.58 -12.94 37.06
C ASP A 264 0.42 -11.49 36.57
N ILE A 265 1.19 -11.14 35.54
CA ILE A 265 1.14 -9.84 34.84
C ILE A 265 -0.25 -9.51 34.27
N THR A 266 -1.09 -10.50 34.00
CA THR A 266 -2.41 -10.31 33.39
C THR A 266 -3.30 -9.40 34.22
N PHE A 267 -3.25 -9.51 35.55
CA PHE A 267 -4.06 -8.68 36.44
C PHE A 267 -3.60 -7.22 36.42
N TYR A 268 -2.30 -6.96 36.45
CA TYR A 268 -1.73 -5.62 36.31
C TYR A 268 -2.11 -4.99 34.97
N ASN A 269 -2.06 -5.77 33.89
CA ASN A 269 -2.49 -5.34 32.56
C ASN A 269 -3.97 -4.98 32.52
N ASN A 270 -4.84 -5.74 33.19
CA ASN A 270 -6.27 -5.46 33.24
C ASN A 270 -6.58 -4.23 34.10
N ILE A 271 -5.94 -4.09 35.27
CA ILE A 271 -6.05 -2.89 36.12
C ILE A 271 -5.59 -1.65 35.36
N ALA A 272 -4.46 -1.72 34.66
CA ALA A 272 -3.98 -0.62 33.84
C ALA A 272 -4.95 -0.27 32.70
N ALA A 273 -5.66 -1.25 32.14
CA ALA A 273 -6.71 -1.00 31.15
C ALA A 273 -7.87 -0.19 31.75
N VAL A 274 -8.28 -0.49 33.00
CA VAL A 274 -9.28 0.31 33.71
C VAL A 274 -8.84 1.76 33.87
N TYR A 275 -7.62 1.98 34.38
CA TYR A 275 -7.10 3.34 34.56
C TYR A 275 -6.95 4.09 33.24
N PHE A 276 -6.63 3.39 32.14
CA PHE A 276 -6.58 3.98 30.81
C PHE A 276 -7.96 4.50 30.36
N GLU A 277 -9.02 3.72 30.55
CA GLU A 277 -10.40 4.13 30.22
C GLU A 277 -10.91 5.27 31.12
N GLN A 278 -10.50 5.27 32.39
CA GLN A 278 -10.78 6.36 33.33
C GLN A 278 -9.99 7.65 33.02
N LYS A 279 -9.09 7.64 32.01
CA LYS A 279 -8.18 8.73 31.64
C LYS A 279 -7.14 9.07 32.72
N GLU A 280 -6.92 8.16 33.66
CA GLU A 280 -5.89 8.27 34.70
C GLU A 280 -4.56 7.71 34.17
N TYR A 281 -3.97 8.42 33.21
CA TYR A 281 -2.82 7.94 32.44
C TYR A 281 -1.58 7.67 33.31
N ASP A 282 -1.29 8.52 34.31
CA ASP A 282 -0.16 8.31 35.21
C ASP A 282 -0.30 7.04 36.06
N LYS A 283 -1.51 6.71 36.52
CA LYS A 283 -1.77 5.46 37.26
C LYS A 283 -1.68 4.26 36.33
N CYS A 284 -2.23 4.36 35.12
CA CYS A 284 -2.11 3.34 34.08
C CYS A 284 -0.64 2.97 33.81
N ILE A 285 0.22 3.99 33.61
CA ILE A 285 1.64 3.79 33.35
C ILE A 285 2.32 3.08 34.52
N LYS A 286 2.11 3.54 35.76
CA LYS A 286 2.68 2.91 36.96
C LYS A 286 2.29 1.44 37.11
N GLU A 287 1.03 1.11 36.87
CA GLU A 287 0.56 -0.28 36.97
C GLU A 287 1.12 -1.17 35.84
N CYS A 288 1.26 -0.63 34.62
CA CYS A 288 1.94 -1.34 33.55
C CYS A 288 3.43 -1.56 33.85
N GLU A 289 4.14 -0.57 34.40
CA GLU A 289 5.55 -0.68 34.78
C GLU A 289 5.77 -1.77 35.85
N LYS A 290 4.95 -1.77 36.90
CA LYS A 290 4.94 -2.85 37.90
C LYS A 290 4.64 -4.22 37.28
N GLY A 291 3.64 -4.28 36.39
CA GLY A 291 3.28 -5.51 35.70
C GLY A 291 4.44 -6.06 34.85
N ILE A 292 5.21 -5.18 34.20
CA ILE A 292 6.39 -5.57 33.41
C ILE A 292 7.51 -6.10 34.30
N GLU A 293 7.78 -5.45 35.43
CA GLU A 293 8.79 -5.90 36.41
C GLU A 293 8.47 -7.31 36.90
N ILE A 294 7.27 -7.51 37.41
CA ILE A 294 6.79 -8.82 37.90
C ILE A 294 6.74 -9.85 36.78
N GLY A 295 6.29 -9.46 35.58
CA GLY A 295 6.25 -10.34 34.42
C GLY A 295 7.64 -10.82 34.00
N ARG A 296 8.66 -9.97 34.07
CA ARG A 296 10.05 -10.34 33.77
C ARG A 296 10.65 -11.25 34.84
N GLU A 297 10.41 -10.94 36.12
CA GLU A 297 10.87 -11.79 37.24
C GLU A 297 10.29 -13.20 37.17
N ASN A 298 9.01 -13.32 36.78
CA ASN A 298 8.29 -14.58 36.72
C ASN A 298 8.29 -15.23 35.32
N ARG A 299 9.10 -14.72 34.37
CA ARG A 299 9.22 -15.23 32.99
C ARG A 299 7.87 -15.37 32.27
N ALA A 300 6.99 -14.38 32.46
CA ALA A 300 5.71 -14.31 31.77
C ALA A 300 5.87 -14.21 30.25
N ASP A 301 4.82 -14.57 29.52
CA ASP A 301 4.80 -14.49 28.05
C ASP A 301 5.16 -13.07 27.58
N PHE A 302 6.16 -12.97 26.69
CA PHE A 302 6.62 -11.73 26.07
C PHE A 302 5.50 -10.94 25.40
N LYS A 303 4.43 -11.60 24.94
CA LYS A 303 3.22 -10.95 24.41
C LYS A 303 2.50 -10.11 25.45
N LEU A 304 2.47 -10.54 26.71
CA LEU A 304 1.84 -9.80 27.82
C LEU A 304 2.67 -8.58 28.22
N ILE A 305 4.00 -8.71 28.17
CA ILE A 305 4.94 -7.61 28.39
C ILE A 305 4.82 -6.58 27.26
N ALA A 306 4.75 -7.03 26.00
CA ALA A 306 4.52 -6.18 24.85
C ALA A 306 3.18 -5.43 24.92
N LYS A 307 2.12 -6.09 25.40
CA LYS A 307 0.82 -5.43 25.65
C LYS A 307 0.92 -4.33 26.71
N ALA A 308 1.68 -4.56 27.78
CA ALA A 308 1.91 -3.54 28.81
C ALA A 308 2.66 -2.32 28.23
N PHE A 309 3.75 -2.54 27.49
CA PHE A 309 4.47 -1.45 26.81
C PHE A 309 3.60 -0.71 25.79
N THR A 310 2.78 -1.43 25.03
CA THR A 310 1.84 -0.82 24.07
C THR A 310 0.83 0.08 24.79
N ARG A 311 0.33 -0.35 25.95
CA ARG A 311 -0.60 0.44 26.77
C ARG A 311 0.06 1.70 27.34
N ILE A 312 1.32 1.61 27.81
CA ILE A 312 2.11 2.78 28.21
C ILE A 312 2.28 3.75 27.03
N GLY A 313 2.63 3.24 25.85
CA GLY A 313 2.75 4.05 24.63
C GLY A 313 1.43 4.76 24.27
N ASN A 314 0.30 4.06 24.38
CA ASN A 314 -1.03 4.62 24.16
C ASN A 314 -1.37 5.71 25.20
N ALA A 315 -0.98 5.53 26.47
CA ALA A 315 -1.18 6.55 27.51
C ALA A 315 -0.39 7.82 27.18
N TYR A 316 0.89 7.71 26.83
CA TYR A 316 1.69 8.86 26.40
C TYR A 316 1.19 9.50 25.11
N LYS A 317 0.64 8.71 24.17
CA LYS A 317 -0.04 9.24 22.98
C LYS A 317 -1.25 10.09 23.35
N LYS A 318 -2.05 9.69 24.35
CA LYS A 318 -3.18 10.50 24.83
C LYS A 318 -2.74 11.77 25.57
N MET A 319 -1.56 11.76 26.18
CA MET A 319 -0.93 12.93 26.80
C MET A 319 -0.17 13.82 25.79
N GLU A 320 -0.24 13.51 24.49
CA GLU A 320 0.51 14.19 23.41
C GLU A 320 2.04 14.16 23.57
N ASN A 321 2.57 13.28 24.42
CA ASN A 321 4.00 13.07 24.58
C ASN A 321 4.49 12.01 23.58
N TRP A 322 4.62 12.43 22.32
CA TRP A 322 4.99 11.56 21.20
C TRP A 322 6.39 10.94 21.34
N ALA A 323 7.31 11.64 21.99
CA ALA A 323 8.68 11.15 22.21
C ALA A 323 8.69 9.92 23.13
N LYS A 324 8.03 10.02 24.29
CA LYS A 324 7.90 8.87 25.19
C LYS A 324 7.04 7.76 24.59
N ALA A 325 5.95 8.11 23.89
CA ALA A 325 5.12 7.14 23.20
C ALA A 325 5.94 6.29 22.21
N LYS A 326 6.77 6.94 21.38
CA LYS A 326 7.70 6.27 20.45
C LYS A 326 8.60 5.27 21.18
N THR A 327 9.30 5.69 22.24
CA THR A 327 10.20 4.81 22.99
C THR A 327 9.49 3.57 23.54
N HIS A 328 8.27 3.72 24.03
CA HIS A 328 7.51 2.58 24.55
C HIS A 328 6.94 1.68 23.45
N TYR A 329 6.57 2.22 22.29
CA TYR A 329 6.22 1.38 21.13
C TYR A 329 7.43 0.62 20.57
N GLU A 330 8.62 1.22 20.55
CA GLU A 330 9.87 0.52 20.18
C GLU A 330 10.17 -0.63 21.14
N LYS A 331 10.00 -0.40 22.45
CA LYS A 331 10.11 -1.47 23.46
C LYS A 331 9.07 -2.56 23.25
N ALA A 332 7.81 -2.21 23.00
CA ALA A 332 6.76 -3.18 22.67
C ALA A 332 7.12 -4.01 21.42
N MET A 333 7.66 -3.37 20.37
CA MET A 333 8.11 -4.04 19.15
C MET A 333 9.29 -4.98 19.37
N SER A 334 10.21 -4.65 20.29
CA SER A 334 11.32 -5.54 20.64
C SER A 334 10.86 -6.79 21.41
N GLU A 335 9.75 -6.70 22.14
CA GLU A 335 9.19 -7.84 22.89
C GLU A 335 8.28 -8.70 22.01
N HIS A 336 7.38 -8.09 21.24
CA HIS A 336 6.51 -8.80 20.30
C HIS A 336 6.11 -7.89 19.13
N ARG A 337 6.55 -8.25 17.92
CA ARG A 337 6.28 -7.48 16.71
C ARG A 337 4.86 -7.71 16.21
N THR A 338 4.01 -6.69 16.29
CA THR A 338 2.66 -6.73 15.73
C THR A 338 2.43 -5.62 14.68
N PRO A 339 1.57 -5.85 13.67
CA PRO A 339 1.19 -4.80 12.72
C PRO A 339 0.57 -3.58 13.39
N GLU A 340 -0.20 -3.80 14.46
CA GLU A 340 -0.83 -2.74 15.27
C GLU A 340 0.22 -1.80 15.87
N VAL A 341 1.21 -2.35 16.59
CA VAL A 341 2.26 -1.53 17.23
C VAL A 341 3.15 -0.87 16.18
N LYS A 342 3.42 -1.53 15.05
CA LYS A 342 4.13 -0.92 13.92
C LYS A 342 3.39 0.31 13.38
N ALA A 343 2.06 0.23 13.24
CA ALA A 343 1.25 1.37 12.80
C ALA A 343 1.26 2.51 13.84
N LEU A 344 1.15 2.19 15.13
CA LEU A 344 1.23 3.16 16.23
C LEU A 344 2.59 3.86 16.30
N LEU A 345 3.68 3.12 16.10
CA LEU A 345 5.03 3.65 16.02
C LEU A 345 5.17 4.62 14.83
N SER A 346 4.71 4.22 13.65
CA SER A 346 4.75 5.08 12.46
C SER A 346 3.94 6.38 12.64
N ASP A 347 2.80 6.32 13.32
CA ASP A 347 1.99 7.50 13.65
C ASP A 347 2.74 8.44 14.60
N ALA A 348 3.37 7.90 15.65
CA ALA A 348 4.17 8.69 16.59
C ALA A 348 5.38 9.35 15.91
N GLU A 349 6.08 8.64 15.01
CA GLU A 349 7.19 9.19 14.24
C GLU A 349 6.75 10.30 13.28
N LYS A 350 5.60 10.13 12.62
CA LYS A 350 5.02 11.17 11.77
C LYS A 350 4.73 12.43 12.57
N LYS A 351 4.14 12.30 13.76
CA LYS A 351 3.83 13.42 14.64
C LYS A 351 5.06 14.14 15.16
N LEU A 352 6.10 13.39 15.54
CA LEU A 352 7.39 13.98 15.92
C LEU A 352 8.01 14.74 14.76
N LYS A 353 8.04 14.16 13.56
CA LYS A 353 8.57 14.83 12.36
C LYS A 353 7.78 16.08 11.98
N GLU A 354 6.46 16.06 12.15
CA GLU A 354 5.60 17.25 11.96
C GLU A 354 5.93 18.35 12.99
N ALA A 355 6.12 17.98 14.26
CA ALA A 355 6.48 18.90 15.33
C ALA A 355 7.89 19.49 15.13
N GLU A 356 8.87 18.65 14.77
CA GLU A 356 10.23 19.07 14.43
C GLU A 356 10.24 20.04 13.25
N LYS A 357 9.51 19.74 12.17
CA LYS A 357 9.37 20.66 11.03
C LYS A 357 8.78 21.99 11.45
N ARG A 358 7.73 22.00 12.27
CA ARG A 358 7.12 23.26 12.77
C ARG A 358 8.09 24.05 13.64
N ALA A 359 8.83 23.38 14.52
CA ALA A 359 9.85 24.00 15.36
C ALA A 359 11.05 24.53 14.54
N TYR A 360 11.29 23.95 13.36
CA TYR A 360 12.35 24.37 12.44
C TYR A 360 11.99 25.61 11.62
N ILE A 361 10.71 25.97 11.53
CA ILE A 361 10.26 27.15 10.78
C ILE A 361 10.76 28.41 11.49
N ASP A 362 11.60 29.17 10.81
CA ASP A 362 12.18 30.42 11.29
C ASP A 362 12.37 31.35 10.07
N PRO A 363 11.43 32.29 9.84
CA PRO A 363 11.49 33.18 8.68
C PRO A 363 12.74 34.05 8.63
N VAL A 364 13.33 34.41 9.79
CA VAL A 364 14.53 35.26 9.83
C VAL A 364 15.73 34.47 9.33
N LYS A 365 15.92 33.25 9.83
CA LYS A 365 16.99 32.36 9.34
C LYS A 365 16.78 31.93 7.90
N ALA A 366 15.53 31.84 7.43
CA ALA A 366 15.23 31.58 6.03
C ALA A 366 15.78 32.69 5.12
N GLU A 367 15.59 33.94 5.51
CA GLU A 367 16.09 35.11 4.78
C GLU A 367 17.62 35.21 4.79
N GLU A 368 18.26 34.91 5.93
CA GLU A 368 19.72 34.82 6.04
C GLU A 368 20.29 33.75 5.09
N ALA A 369 19.71 32.54 5.09
CA ALA A 369 20.12 31.47 4.19
C ALA A 369 19.90 31.84 2.72
N LYS A 370 18.80 32.53 2.39
CA LYS A 370 18.57 33.05 1.03
C LYS A 370 19.66 34.04 0.62
N GLU A 371 20.07 34.96 1.49
CA GLU A 371 21.09 35.94 1.12
C GLU A 371 22.47 35.31 0.92
N GLN A 372 22.82 34.30 1.72
CA GLN A 372 24.02 33.50 1.49
C GLN A 372 23.96 32.73 0.16
N GLY A 373 22.79 32.15 -0.15
CA GLY A 373 22.54 31.52 -1.46
C GLY A 373 22.65 32.51 -2.62
N ASN A 374 22.17 33.75 -2.45
CA ASN A 374 22.27 34.81 -3.45
C ASN A 374 23.74 35.19 -3.71
N GLN A 375 24.55 35.26 -2.65
CA GLN A 375 25.97 35.56 -2.79
C GLN A 375 26.70 34.45 -3.56
N LEU A 376 26.51 33.19 -3.16
CA LEU A 376 27.11 32.04 -3.87
C LEU A 376 26.64 31.92 -5.32
N PHE A 377 25.39 32.29 -5.60
CA PHE A 377 24.88 32.36 -6.97
C PHE A 377 25.63 33.40 -7.81
N LYS A 378 25.91 34.59 -7.24
CA LYS A 378 26.71 35.63 -7.91
C LYS A 378 28.16 35.17 -8.13
N ASP A 379 28.70 34.42 -7.19
CA ASP A 379 30.05 33.86 -7.26
C ASP A 379 30.15 32.66 -8.24
N GLY A 380 29.03 32.24 -8.83
CA GLY A 380 28.96 31.13 -9.79
C GLY A 380 28.96 29.73 -9.14
N ASN A 381 28.95 29.65 -7.81
CA ASN A 381 28.90 28.38 -7.09
C ASN A 381 27.44 27.91 -6.89
N TYR A 382 26.84 27.42 -7.98
CA TYR A 382 25.42 27.04 -8.01
C TYR A 382 25.10 25.82 -7.14
N ALA A 383 26.03 24.87 -6.99
CA ALA A 383 25.81 23.65 -6.21
C ALA A 383 25.71 23.95 -4.70
N GLU A 384 26.58 24.79 -4.17
CA GLU A 384 26.48 25.23 -2.77
C GLU A 384 25.28 26.17 -2.57
N ALA A 385 24.99 27.08 -3.52
CA ALA A 385 23.81 27.93 -3.46
C ALA A 385 22.49 27.13 -3.32
N ILE A 386 22.38 25.98 -4.00
CA ILE A 386 21.23 25.07 -3.85
C ILE A 386 21.05 24.58 -2.42
N LYS A 387 22.14 24.31 -1.68
CA LYS A 387 22.05 23.89 -0.27
C LYS A 387 21.44 24.99 0.59
N PHE A 388 21.90 26.23 0.42
CA PHE A 388 21.38 27.38 1.16
C PHE A 388 19.93 27.72 0.80
N TYR A 389 19.53 27.65 -0.48
CA TYR A 389 18.12 27.83 -0.83
C TYR A 389 17.25 26.67 -0.34
N THR A 390 17.77 25.44 -0.31
CA THR A 390 17.06 24.30 0.27
C THR A 390 16.85 24.47 1.77
N GLU A 391 17.85 25.04 2.45
CA GLU A 391 17.74 25.40 3.86
C GLU A 391 16.70 26.51 4.07
N ALA A 392 16.70 27.56 3.25
CA ALA A 392 15.68 28.61 3.28
C ALA A 392 14.26 28.03 3.13
N ILE A 393 14.05 27.11 2.19
CA ILE A 393 12.77 26.42 1.98
C ILE A 393 12.36 25.58 3.20
N LYS A 394 13.30 24.92 3.88
CA LYS A 394 12.99 24.16 5.11
C LYS A 394 12.55 25.08 6.25
N ARG A 395 13.14 26.27 6.34
CA ARG A 395 12.88 27.29 7.37
C ARG A 395 11.61 28.09 7.10
N ASN A 396 11.25 28.28 5.83
CA ASN A 396 10.01 28.93 5.43
C ASN A 396 9.56 28.36 4.07
N PRO A 397 8.70 27.33 4.08
CA PRO A 397 8.26 26.65 2.86
C PRO A 397 7.22 27.43 2.05
N ASP A 398 6.67 28.52 2.59
CA ASP A 398 5.53 29.23 1.98
C ASP A 398 5.97 30.38 1.06
N ASP A 399 7.28 30.60 0.90
CA ASP A 399 7.82 31.69 0.11
C ASP A 399 8.30 31.24 -1.28
N SER A 400 7.57 31.68 -2.30
CA SER A 400 7.83 31.39 -3.71
C SER A 400 9.23 31.81 -4.19
N ARG A 401 9.85 32.81 -3.56
CA ARG A 401 11.16 33.34 -3.98
C ARG A 401 12.26 32.30 -3.84
N TYR A 402 12.24 31.49 -2.79
CA TYR A 402 13.29 30.50 -2.55
C TYR A 402 13.30 29.40 -3.61
N TYR A 403 12.11 28.92 -3.99
CA TYR A 403 11.94 27.95 -5.07
C TYR A 403 12.40 28.52 -6.42
N SER A 404 12.04 29.77 -6.73
CA SER A 404 12.47 30.41 -7.97
C SER A 404 13.99 30.62 -8.03
N ASN A 405 14.62 30.96 -6.91
CA ASN A 405 16.07 31.12 -6.81
C ASN A 405 16.80 29.78 -6.96
N ARG A 406 16.29 28.71 -6.35
CA ARG A 406 16.84 27.35 -6.50
C ARG A 406 16.65 26.81 -7.93
N ALA A 407 15.50 27.06 -8.54
CA ALA A 407 15.25 26.74 -9.95
C ALA A 407 16.25 27.46 -10.89
N ALA A 408 16.65 28.69 -10.56
CA ALA A 408 17.68 29.40 -11.31
C ALA A 408 19.04 28.67 -11.26
N CYS A 409 19.43 28.16 -10.08
CA CYS A 409 20.64 27.33 -9.95
C CYS A 409 20.54 26.05 -10.78
N TYR A 410 19.42 25.33 -10.70
CA TYR A 410 19.21 24.12 -11.49
C TYR A 410 19.26 24.38 -13.00
N THR A 411 18.74 25.53 -13.44
CA THR A 411 18.85 25.96 -14.84
C THR A 411 20.32 26.11 -15.26
N LYS A 412 21.17 26.69 -14.41
CA LYS A 412 22.61 26.87 -14.67
C LYS A 412 23.39 25.55 -14.67
N LEU A 413 22.94 24.57 -13.89
CA LEU A 413 23.52 23.23 -13.83
C LEU A 413 22.92 22.24 -14.84
N ALA A 414 22.01 22.68 -15.71
CA ALA A 414 21.24 21.85 -16.64
C ALA A 414 20.43 20.71 -15.98
N ALA A 415 20.12 20.84 -14.69
CA ALA A 415 19.25 19.92 -13.94
C ALA A 415 17.78 20.29 -14.13
N PHE A 416 17.31 20.27 -15.38
CA PHE A 416 16.05 20.86 -15.79
C PHE A 416 14.82 20.26 -15.10
N ASP A 417 14.78 18.95 -14.88
CA ASP A 417 13.64 18.29 -14.23
C ASP A 417 13.41 18.77 -12.79
N LEU A 418 14.49 18.97 -12.02
CA LEU A 418 14.41 19.50 -10.66
C LEU A 418 13.99 20.97 -10.67
N GLY A 419 14.49 21.74 -11.64
CA GLY A 419 14.10 23.13 -11.84
C GLY A 419 12.62 23.30 -12.18
N LEU A 420 12.04 22.42 -13.01
CA LEU A 420 10.61 22.45 -13.34
C LEU A 420 9.73 22.19 -12.12
N LYS A 421 10.09 21.21 -11.29
CA LYS A 421 9.38 20.92 -10.02
C LYS A 421 9.39 22.12 -9.07
N ASP A 422 10.52 22.82 -8.98
CA ASP A 422 10.63 24.04 -8.18
C ASP A 422 9.81 25.18 -8.78
N CYS A 423 9.77 25.32 -10.11
CA CYS A 423 8.91 26.30 -10.76
C CYS A 423 7.42 25.99 -10.51
N GLU A 424 7.02 24.73 -10.54
CA GLU A 424 5.65 24.32 -10.23
C GLU A 424 5.30 24.63 -8.77
N SER A 425 6.16 24.26 -7.83
CA SER A 425 5.99 24.57 -6.40
C SER A 425 5.88 26.09 -6.18
N CYS A 426 6.77 26.86 -6.82
CA CYS A 426 6.74 28.32 -6.80
C CYS A 426 5.42 28.90 -7.32
N LEU A 427 4.88 28.37 -8.41
CA LEU A 427 3.66 28.85 -9.04
C LEU A 427 2.38 28.33 -8.36
N THR A 428 2.46 27.23 -7.61
CA THR A 428 1.39 26.79 -6.70
C THR A 428 1.28 27.75 -5.51
N LEU A 429 2.42 28.23 -4.98
CA LEU A 429 2.45 29.19 -3.88
C LEU A 429 2.02 30.59 -4.32
N ASP A 430 2.57 31.09 -5.43
CA ASP A 430 2.17 32.38 -6.02
C ASP A 430 2.04 32.27 -7.55
N PRO A 431 0.81 32.08 -8.07
CA PRO A 431 0.56 32.02 -9.52
C PRO A 431 0.88 33.32 -10.26
N LYS A 432 0.93 34.47 -9.56
CA LYS A 432 1.24 35.79 -10.14
C LYS A 432 2.74 36.09 -10.10
N PHE A 433 3.57 35.17 -9.61
CA PHE A 433 5.00 35.38 -9.52
C PHE A 433 5.67 35.31 -10.90
N ILE A 434 5.84 36.48 -11.53
CA ILE A 434 6.39 36.63 -12.89
C ILE A 434 7.73 35.88 -13.06
N LYS A 435 8.64 35.99 -12.08
CA LYS A 435 9.93 35.30 -12.13
C LYS A 435 9.77 33.78 -12.18
N GLY A 436 8.75 33.20 -11.55
CA GLY A 436 8.46 31.77 -11.61
C GLY A 436 8.14 31.30 -13.03
N TRP A 437 7.29 32.05 -13.74
CA TRP A 437 6.96 31.79 -15.15
C TRP A 437 8.17 31.97 -16.08
N ILE A 438 8.98 33.00 -15.85
CA ILE A 438 10.22 33.23 -16.60
C ILE A 438 11.22 32.08 -16.37
N ARG A 439 11.41 31.62 -15.13
CA ARG A 439 12.28 30.46 -14.84
C ARG A 439 11.79 29.21 -15.55
N LYS A 440 10.48 28.95 -15.52
CA LYS A 440 9.86 27.83 -16.25
C LYS A 440 10.12 27.92 -17.76
N GLY A 441 9.93 29.10 -18.35
CA GLY A 441 10.22 29.35 -19.77
C GLY A 441 11.68 29.09 -20.13
N LYS A 442 12.63 29.56 -19.31
CA LYS A 442 14.07 29.34 -19.53
C LYS A 442 14.48 27.88 -19.45
N ILE A 443 13.91 27.13 -18.51
CA ILE A 443 14.19 25.70 -18.36
C ILE A 443 13.64 24.93 -19.56
N LEU A 444 12.39 25.20 -19.97
CA LEU A 444 11.78 24.57 -21.14
C LEU A 444 12.53 24.90 -22.44
N GLN A 445 13.01 26.14 -22.56
CA GLN A 445 13.90 26.56 -23.65
C GLN A 445 15.21 25.76 -23.63
N GLY A 446 15.82 25.56 -22.46
CA GLY A 446 17.02 24.73 -22.30
C GLY A 446 16.80 23.24 -22.62
N MET A 447 15.57 22.74 -22.47
CA MET A 447 15.18 21.39 -22.86
C MET A 447 14.78 21.26 -24.34
N GLY A 448 14.80 22.34 -25.13
CA GLY A 448 14.35 22.36 -26.52
C GLY A 448 12.82 22.35 -26.70
N GLN A 449 12.04 22.43 -25.62
CA GLN A 449 10.58 22.49 -25.67
C GLN A 449 10.09 23.93 -25.92
N HIS A 450 10.41 24.47 -27.09
CA HIS A 450 10.17 25.87 -27.45
C HIS A 450 8.69 26.26 -27.43
N SER A 451 7.79 25.36 -27.83
CA SER A 451 6.34 25.57 -27.82
C SER A 451 5.81 25.83 -26.40
N LYS A 452 6.12 24.93 -25.46
CA LYS A 452 5.74 25.10 -24.04
C LYS A 452 6.45 26.28 -23.38
N ALA A 453 7.67 26.60 -23.80
CA ALA A 453 8.39 27.76 -23.31
C ALA A 453 7.68 29.07 -23.70
N ILE A 454 7.15 29.16 -24.94
CA ILE A 454 6.34 30.29 -25.41
C ILE A 454 5.12 30.47 -24.51
N SER A 455 4.37 29.41 -24.22
CA SER A 455 3.20 29.47 -23.33
C SER A 455 3.57 29.95 -21.92
N ALA A 456 4.72 29.51 -21.39
CA ALA A 456 5.20 29.97 -20.08
C ALA A 456 5.59 31.46 -20.09
N TYR A 457 6.27 31.93 -21.13
CA TYR A 457 6.60 33.36 -21.29
C TYR A 457 5.36 34.21 -21.55
N GLN A 458 4.38 33.70 -22.29
CA GLN A 458 3.11 34.38 -22.51
C GLN A 458 2.37 34.60 -21.19
N LYS A 459 2.28 33.57 -20.32
CA LYS A 459 1.72 33.73 -18.97
C LYS A 459 2.47 34.76 -18.13
N ALA A 460 3.79 34.89 -18.30
CA ALA A 460 4.54 35.96 -17.65
C ALA A 460 4.17 37.35 -18.20
N LEU A 461 3.99 37.47 -19.53
CA LEU A 461 3.60 38.71 -20.21
C LEU A 461 2.14 39.10 -19.97
N ASP A 462 1.25 38.14 -19.73
CA ASP A 462 -0.13 38.39 -19.33
C ASP A 462 -0.20 39.09 -17.97
N ILE A 463 0.79 38.84 -17.10
CA ILE A 463 0.92 39.49 -15.78
C ILE A 463 1.67 40.82 -15.90
N ASP A 464 2.77 40.85 -16.64
CA ASP A 464 3.60 42.06 -16.88
C ASP A 464 3.97 42.17 -18.37
N PRO A 465 3.16 42.91 -19.17
CA PRO A 465 3.34 43.02 -20.60
C PRO A 465 4.64 43.70 -21.04
N VAL A 466 5.28 44.48 -20.16
CA VAL A 466 6.51 45.23 -20.47
C VAL A 466 7.77 44.51 -19.96
N ASN A 467 7.63 43.29 -19.44
CA ASN A 467 8.75 42.54 -18.92
C ASN A 467 9.75 42.18 -20.03
N SER A 468 10.93 42.80 -19.99
CA SER A 468 11.96 42.63 -21.03
C SER A 468 12.49 41.20 -21.12
N GLU A 469 12.65 40.52 -19.98
CA GLU A 469 13.18 39.15 -19.91
C GLU A 469 12.18 38.13 -20.50
N ALA A 470 10.88 38.28 -20.19
CA ALA A 470 9.83 37.45 -20.77
C ALA A 470 9.64 37.73 -22.27
N LEU A 471 9.67 39.00 -22.69
CA LEU A 471 9.52 39.38 -24.11
C LEU A 471 10.68 38.87 -24.95
N GLN A 472 11.91 38.95 -24.43
CA GLN A 472 13.10 38.42 -25.10
C GLN A 472 13.03 36.90 -25.21
N GLY A 473 12.67 36.20 -24.12
CA GLY A 473 12.50 34.75 -24.12
C GLY A 473 11.42 34.28 -25.10
N TYR A 474 10.29 34.97 -25.13
CA TYR A 474 9.21 34.74 -26.09
C TYR A 474 9.70 34.88 -27.54
N LYS A 475 10.38 36.00 -27.88
CA LYS A 475 10.92 36.24 -29.23
C LYS A 475 11.94 35.18 -29.63
N GLN A 476 12.86 34.81 -28.74
CA GLN A 476 13.87 33.80 -29.00
C GLN A 476 13.26 32.42 -29.27
N CYS A 477 12.32 31.99 -28.43
CA CYS A 477 11.63 30.72 -28.63
C CYS A 477 10.77 30.74 -29.90
N SER A 478 10.12 31.86 -30.22
CA SER A 478 9.33 32.03 -31.45
C SER A 478 10.21 31.95 -32.70
N ILE A 479 11.38 32.62 -32.72
CA ILE A 479 12.35 32.52 -33.82
C ILE A 479 12.85 31.07 -33.95
N ALA A 480 13.22 30.42 -32.84
CA ALA A 480 13.68 29.03 -32.86
C ALA A 480 12.61 28.07 -33.41
N LEU A 481 11.34 28.30 -33.05
CA LEU A 481 10.19 27.55 -33.56
C LEU A 481 9.99 27.76 -35.08
N CYS A 482 10.04 29.01 -35.55
CA CYS A 482 9.92 29.34 -36.96
C CYS A 482 11.12 28.85 -37.80
N SER A 483 12.29 28.71 -37.19
CA SER A 483 13.50 28.24 -37.87
C SER A 483 13.49 26.73 -38.14
N ASN A 484 12.66 25.95 -37.44
CA ASN A 484 12.58 24.50 -37.62
C ASN A 484 11.13 23.96 -37.67
N PRO A 485 10.31 24.34 -38.67
CA PRO A 485 8.87 24.01 -38.71
C PRO A 485 8.57 22.50 -38.72
N GLU A 486 9.48 21.69 -39.27
CA GLU A 486 9.31 20.24 -39.37
C GLU A 486 9.43 19.52 -38.02
N GLU A 487 10.34 19.97 -37.14
CA GLU A 487 10.48 19.42 -35.79
C GLU A 487 9.27 19.75 -34.91
N VAL A 488 8.72 20.96 -35.07
CA VAL A 488 7.52 21.41 -34.37
C VAL A 488 6.32 20.57 -34.78
N ARG A 489 6.15 20.36 -36.09
CA ARG A 489 5.10 19.46 -36.61
C ARG A 489 5.28 18.04 -36.10
N LYS A 490 6.50 17.51 -36.09
CA LYS A 490 6.80 16.16 -35.59
C LYS A 490 6.54 16.02 -34.09
N SER A 491 6.94 17.02 -33.28
CA SER A 491 6.73 17.02 -31.83
C SER A 491 5.25 17.18 -31.45
N ALA A 492 4.53 18.08 -32.12
CA ALA A 492 3.10 18.27 -31.91
C ALA A 492 2.30 17.03 -32.33
N MET A 493 2.72 16.32 -33.38
CA MET A 493 2.10 15.06 -33.80
C MET A 493 2.40 13.88 -32.87
N LEU A 494 3.35 14.00 -31.93
CA LEU A 494 3.58 12.99 -30.88
C LEU A 494 2.68 13.20 -29.66
N ASP A 495 1.99 14.34 -29.55
CA ASP A 495 1.08 14.63 -28.45
C ASP A 495 -0.29 13.96 -28.70
N PRO A 496 -0.73 12.99 -27.85
CA PRO A 496 -2.00 12.28 -28.02
C PRO A 496 -3.23 13.19 -28.03
N GLU A 497 -3.19 14.30 -27.27
CA GLU A 497 -4.30 15.25 -27.23
C GLU A 497 -4.40 16.05 -28.53
N ILE A 498 -3.26 16.40 -29.14
CA ILE A 498 -3.22 17.06 -30.45
C ILE A 498 -3.70 16.11 -31.56
N GLN A 499 -3.31 14.83 -31.50
CA GLN A 499 -3.82 13.81 -32.44
C GLN A 499 -5.35 13.66 -32.33
N GLN A 500 -5.88 13.69 -31.11
CA GLN A 500 -7.32 13.62 -30.88
C GLN A 500 -8.05 14.84 -31.45
N ILE A 501 -7.50 16.05 -31.29
CA ILE A 501 -8.06 17.27 -31.86
C ILE A 501 -8.01 17.23 -33.40
N LEU A 502 -6.90 16.79 -33.99
CA LEU A 502 -6.77 16.63 -35.44
C LEU A 502 -7.58 15.45 -35.99
N GLY A 503 -8.00 14.51 -35.15
CA GLY A 503 -8.89 13.40 -35.47
C GLY A 503 -10.37 13.77 -35.49
N ASP A 504 -10.75 14.89 -34.86
CA ASP A 504 -12.11 15.37 -34.76
C ASP A 504 -12.60 15.91 -36.14
N PRO A 505 -13.63 15.30 -36.76
CA PRO A 505 -14.15 15.72 -38.06
C PRO A 505 -14.62 17.18 -38.08
N ALA A 506 -15.16 17.68 -36.96
CA ALA A 506 -15.62 19.07 -36.87
C ALA A 506 -14.43 20.04 -36.87
N MET A 507 -13.35 19.70 -36.16
CA MET A 507 -12.14 20.51 -36.14
C MET A 507 -11.41 20.50 -37.49
N ARG A 508 -11.40 19.38 -38.21
CA ARG A 508 -10.84 19.33 -39.58
C ARG A 508 -11.54 20.30 -40.53
N LEU A 509 -12.87 20.32 -40.49
CA LEU A 509 -13.67 21.24 -41.30
C LEU A 509 -13.39 22.70 -40.95
N ILE A 510 -13.24 23.02 -39.66
CA ILE A 510 -12.92 24.37 -39.19
C ILE A 510 -11.50 24.79 -39.63
N LEU A 511 -10.52 23.88 -39.55
CA LEU A 511 -9.15 24.14 -40.00
C LEU A 511 -9.05 24.32 -41.53
N GLU A 512 -9.85 23.59 -42.30
CA GLU A 512 -9.97 23.73 -43.76
C GLU A 512 -10.68 25.04 -44.14
N GLN A 513 -11.74 25.41 -43.43
CA GLN A 513 -12.40 26.70 -43.58
C GLN A 513 -11.46 27.86 -43.23
N MET A 514 -10.63 27.73 -42.20
CA MET A 514 -9.62 28.74 -41.85
C MET A 514 -8.60 29.01 -42.96
N GLN A 515 -8.24 28.00 -43.75
CA GLN A 515 -7.32 28.17 -44.89
C GLN A 515 -7.96 28.94 -46.05
N ASN A 516 -9.28 28.84 -46.20
CA ASN A 516 -10.02 29.43 -47.31
C ASN A 516 -10.69 30.77 -46.96
N ASP A 517 -11.07 30.98 -45.69
CA ASP A 517 -11.70 32.19 -45.17
C ASP A 517 -11.29 32.49 -43.70
N PRO A 518 -10.29 33.37 -43.48
CA PRO A 518 -9.84 33.75 -42.15
C PRO A 518 -10.88 34.50 -41.30
N GLN A 519 -11.93 35.08 -41.91
CA GLN A 519 -12.98 35.81 -41.17
C GLN A 519 -13.99 34.85 -40.51
N ALA A 520 -14.29 33.72 -41.16
CA ALA A 520 -15.21 32.70 -40.66
C ALA A 520 -14.77 32.08 -39.31
N VAL A 521 -13.46 32.08 -39.04
CA VAL A 521 -12.88 31.55 -37.79
C VAL A 521 -13.36 32.29 -36.54
N LYS A 522 -13.65 33.59 -36.65
CA LYS A 522 -14.13 34.41 -35.52
C LYS A 522 -15.47 33.94 -34.98
N ASP A 523 -16.33 33.37 -35.83
CA ASP A 523 -17.62 32.83 -35.41
C ASP A 523 -17.48 31.46 -34.73
N HIS A 524 -16.52 30.64 -35.16
CA HIS A 524 -16.21 29.36 -34.51
C HIS A 524 -15.52 29.54 -33.15
N LEU A 525 -14.71 30.59 -32.98
CA LEU A 525 -14.06 30.93 -31.71
C LEU A 525 -15.03 31.42 -30.61
N LYS A 526 -16.30 31.70 -30.95
CA LYS A 526 -17.35 31.98 -29.95
C LYS A 526 -17.73 30.73 -29.14
N ASN A 527 -17.46 29.54 -29.66
CA ASN A 527 -17.68 28.30 -28.93
C ASN A 527 -16.45 28.02 -28.02
N PRO A 528 -16.63 27.95 -26.69
CA PRO A 528 -15.51 27.76 -25.75
C PRO A 528 -14.75 26.45 -25.95
N ASP A 529 -15.42 25.37 -26.40
CA ASP A 529 -14.76 24.08 -26.63
C ASP A 529 -13.87 24.13 -27.88
N ILE A 530 -14.32 24.81 -28.94
CA ILE A 530 -13.54 25.01 -30.16
C ILE A 530 -12.38 25.97 -29.89
N ALA A 531 -12.61 27.03 -29.11
CA ALA A 531 -11.58 27.97 -28.72
C ALA A 531 -10.46 27.29 -27.90
N ALA A 532 -10.80 26.42 -26.96
CA ALA A 532 -9.81 25.66 -26.18
C ALA A 532 -8.99 24.70 -27.06
N LYS A 533 -9.63 23.99 -28.00
CA LYS A 533 -8.94 23.12 -28.97
C LYS A 533 -8.03 23.91 -29.91
N MET A 534 -8.48 25.06 -30.39
CA MET A 534 -7.69 25.98 -31.22
C MET A 534 -6.49 26.55 -30.46
N GLN A 535 -6.69 26.94 -29.19
CA GLN A 535 -5.62 27.41 -28.32
C GLN A 535 -4.55 26.32 -28.11
N LYS A 536 -4.95 25.06 -27.95
CA LYS A 536 -4.02 23.93 -27.81
C LYS A 536 -3.21 23.67 -29.10
N LEU A 537 -3.86 23.81 -30.26
CA LEU A 537 -3.16 23.74 -31.55
C LEU A 537 -2.18 24.91 -31.75
N LEU A 538 -2.52 26.12 -31.29
CA LEU A 538 -1.61 27.27 -31.26
C LEU A 538 -0.44 27.05 -30.30
N GLU A 539 -0.70 26.54 -29.10
CA GLU A 539 0.31 26.20 -28.10
C GLU A 539 1.28 25.12 -28.62
N SER A 540 0.82 24.21 -29.47
CA SER A 540 1.66 23.20 -30.13
C SER A 540 2.47 23.75 -31.32
N GLY A 541 2.18 24.96 -31.79
CA GLY A 541 2.86 25.58 -32.95
C GLY A 541 2.44 25.04 -34.31
N LEU A 542 1.36 24.24 -34.40
CA LEU A 542 0.86 23.67 -35.66
C LEU A 542 0.09 24.67 -36.54
N ILE A 543 -0.48 25.69 -35.91
CA ILE A 543 -1.23 26.76 -36.57
C ILE A 543 -0.72 28.11 -36.08
N ALA A 544 -0.76 29.12 -36.94
CA ALA A 544 -0.51 30.51 -36.61
C ALA A 544 -1.70 31.32 -37.11
N ILE A 545 -2.24 32.21 -36.27
CA ILE A 545 -3.24 33.20 -36.71
C ILE A 545 -2.45 34.44 -37.12
N HIS A 546 -2.56 34.82 -38.40
CA HIS A 546 -1.97 36.04 -38.96
C HIS A 546 -2.99 37.17 -39.04
#